data_AF-A0A4Q0XNR0-F1
#
_entry.id   AF-A0A4Q0XNR0-F1
#
_cell.length_a   1.000
_cell.length_b   1.000
_cell.length_c   1.000
_cell.angle_alpha   90.00
_cell.angle_beta   90.00
_cell.angle_gamma   90.00
#
_symmetry.space_group_name_H-M   'P 1'
#
loop_
_entity.id
_entity.type
_entity.pdbx_description
1 polymer ?
#
loop_
_entity_poly.entity_id
_entity_poly.type
_entity_poly.pdbx_seq_one_letter_code
_entity_poly.pdbx_strand_id
1 'polypeptide(L)'
;MSWIKYALLSSVLLFIIGCASASVYNVKTKTFEDVSTLSMKNAILNAGEELGWMMKEESSNRIIGLMAIKDYQAKIAVEYTTDSYSIQLLEAKNMKYDAQKQMIKRGYNTWILQLESKIDGLVKPLKMSATLQKKELQAHKDKENLASLKSSELKKPGSKGLVLVGQFHGNLHEIYDVMNTPIPQAHTLKELEQAILTAGRQHNWMMKKQEDGFILAKKIVRHHVAIVRITYSQKEYSITYITSEKLHYQTYHVHQNYNIWVKELETGINFNLQ
;
A
#
# COMPACT_ATOMS: atom_id res chain seq x y z
N MET A 1 -51.18 34.85 -50.93
CA MET A 1 -50.08 35.67 -50.39
C MET A 1 -49.32 34.85 -49.34
N SER A 2 -48.07 34.47 -49.67
CA SER A 2 -46.91 34.24 -48.77
C SER A 2 -47.23 33.68 -47.37
N TRP A 3 -47.03 32.38 -47.04
CA TRP A 3 -45.77 31.64 -46.83
C TRP A 3 -44.68 32.46 -46.13
N ILE A 4 -44.15 31.95 -45.00
CA ILE A 4 -42.82 32.16 -44.35
C ILE A 4 -42.98 32.19 -42.81
N LYS A 5 -42.18 31.57 -41.93
CA LYS A 5 -41.14 30.52 -41.94
C LYS A 5 -41.02 30.07 -40.47
N TYR A 6 -40.78 28.78 -40.25
CA TYR A 6 -40.43 28.22 -38.93
C TYR A 6 -39.17 28.90 -38.38
N ALA A 7 -39.26 29.50 -37.19
CA ALA A 7 -38.08 29.89 -36.41
C ALA A 7 -37.77 28.77 -35.41
N LEU A 8 -36.97 27.79 -35.84
CA LEU A 8 -36.32 26.83 -34.95
C LEU A 8 -35.28 27.59 -34.12
N LEU A 9 -35.62 27.95 -32.89
CA LEU A 9 -34.64 28.42 -31.91
C LEU A 9 -33.85 27.20 -31.43
N SER A 10 -32.76 26.90 -32.14
CA SER A 10 -31.76 25.93 -31.67
C SER A 10 -31.03 26.51 -30.47
N SER A 11 -31.56 26.22 -29.28
CA SER A 11 -30.85 26.42 -28.01
C SER A 11 -29.74 25.38 -27.91
N VAL A 12 -28.57 25.69 -28.46
CA VAL A 12 -27.34 24.93 -28.18
C VAL A 12 -26.97 25.22 -26.72
N LEU A 13 -27.38 24.34 -25.81
CA LEU A 13 -26.83 24.26 -24.47
C LEU A 13 -25.37 23.79 -24.60
N LEU A 14 -24.44 24.74 -24.65
CA LEU A 14 -23.03 24.49 -24.41
C LEU A 14 -22.86 24.04 -22.96
N PHE A 15 -22.82 22.74 -22.74
CA PHE A 15 -22.24 22.18 -21.52
C PHE A 15 -20.76 22.51 -21.50
N ILE A 16 -20.43 23.67 -20.95
CA ILE A 16 -19.09 23.96 -20.47
C ILE A 16 -18.81 22.92 -19.39
N ILE A 17 -18.07 21.87 -19.75
CA ILE A 17 -17.49 20.93 -18.80
C ILE A 17 -16.45 21.74 -18.01
N GLY A 18 -16.92 22.49 -17.01
CA GLY A 18 -16.06 23.24 -16.12
C GLY A 18 -15.10 22.27 -15.47
N CYS A 19 -13.78 22.54 -15.54
CA CYS A 19 -12.79 21.81 -14.78
C CYS A 19 -13.27 21.68 -13.34
N ALA A 20 -13.65 20.47 -12.92
CA ALA A 20 -14.48 20.31 -11.73
C ALA A 20 -13.68 20.64 -10.46
N SER A 21 -14.07 21.73 -9.80
CA SER A 21 -13.71 22.01 -8.42
C SER A 21 -14.49 21.09 -7.47
N ALA A 22 -13.95 20.84 -6.28
CA ALA A 22 -14.55 20.05 -5.21
C ALA A 22 -14.30 20.73 -3.86
N SER A 23 -15.05 20.35 -2.83
CA SER A 23 -14.78 20.78 -1.46
C SER A 23 -13.37 20.34 -1.03
N VAL A 24 -12.65 21.22 -0.34
CA VAL A 24 -11.30 20.96 0.18
C VAL A 24 -11.37 19.81 1.17
N TYR A 25 -10.59 18.76 0.91
CA TYR A 25 -10.43 17.65 1.83
C TYR A 25 -9.28 17.93 2.79
N ASN A 26 -9.61 18.10 4.08
CA ASN A 26 -8.67 18.13 5.19
C ASN A 26 -8.87 16.87 6.03
N VAL A 27 -7.76 16.26 6.45
CA VAL A 27 -7.82 15.10 7.36
C VAL A 27 -8.09 15.64 8.76
N LYS A 28 -9.29 15.36 9.28
CA LYS A 28 -9.62 15.61 10.69
C LYS A 28 -8.72 14.77 11.58
N THR A 29 -8.57 15.14 12.85
CA THR A 29 -7.76 14.38 13.81
C THR A 29 -8.13 12.90 13.79
N LYS A 30 -7.14 12.06 13.49
CA LYS A 30 -7.25 10.60 13.53
C LYS A 30 -6.36 10.07 14.63
N THR A 31 -6.91 9.19 15.46
CA THR A 31 -6.24 8.61 16.61
C THR A 31 -5.77 7.18 16.36
N PHE A 32 -4.70 6.79 17.04
CA PHE A 32 -4.04 5.49 16.95
C PHE A 32 -3.61 5.03 18.34
N GLU A 33 -3.78 3.76 18.61
CA GLU A 33 -3.31 3.14 19.86
C GLU A 33 -1.82 2.77 19.74
N ASP A 34 -1.09 2.91 20.84
CA ASP A 34 0.29 2.44 21.01
C ASP A 34 1.33 2.97 20.00
N VAL A 35 1.16 4.23 19.60
CA VAL A 35 2.13 4.94 18.74
C VAL A 35 3.01 5.85 19.60
N SER A 36 4.30 5.91 19.28
CA SER A 36 5.21 6.91 19.85
C SER A 36 5.31 8.12 18.94
N THR A 37 5.57 9.32 19.49
CA THR A 37 5.72 10.56 18.70
C THR A 37 6.76 10.40 17.58
N LEU A 38 7.85 9.68 17.85
CA LEU A 38 8.90 9.42 16.86
C LEU A 38 8.39 8.53 15.71
N SER A 39 7.59 7.51 16.01
CA SER A 39 6.95 6.66 15.00
C SER A 39 5.94 7.42 14.16
N MET A 40 5.11 8.27 14.79
CA MET A 40 4.15 9.13 14.08
C MET A 40 4.89 10.12 13.16
N LYS A 41 5.90 10.81 13.69
CA LYS A 41 6.75 11.74 12.94
C LYS A 41 7.38 11.06 11.72
N ASN A 42 8.04 9.92 11.92
CA ASN A 42 8.71 9.20 10.84
C ASN A 42 7.70 8.68 9.81
N ALA A 43 6.52 8.23 10.24
CA ALA A 43 5.46 7.85 9.33
C ALA A 43 5.01 9.02 8.44
N ILE A 44 4.85 10.22 9.01
CA ILE A 44 4.48 11.43 8.26
C ILE A 44 5.57 11.84 7.26
N LEU A 45 6.83 11.90 7.71
CA LEU A 45 7.96 12.28 6.85
C LEU A 45 8.13 11.29 5.68
N ASN A 46 8.20 10.00 5.98
CA ASN A 46 8.39 8.95 4.97
C ASN A 46 7.19 8.87 4.01
N ALA A 47 5.96 9.01 4.51
CA ALA A 47 4.79 9.05 3.65
C ALA A 47 4.83 10.21 2.66
N GLY A 48 5.20 11.40 3.13
CA GLY A 48 5.32 12.59 2.29
C GLY A 48 6.42 12.42 1.24
N GLU A 49 7.63 12.06 1.65
CA GLU A 49 8.79 11.88 0.76
C GLU A 49 8.50 10.86 -0.35
N GLU A 50 7.98 9.68 0.00
CA GLU A 50 7.64 8.64 -0.98
C GLU A 50 6.55 9.07 -1.98
N LEU A 51 5.70 10.02 -1.59
CA LEU A 51 4.64 10.56 -2.44
C LEU A 51 5.07 11.83 -3.19
N GLY A 52 6.33 12.27 -3.04
CA GLY A 52 6.88 13.45 -3.71
C GLY A 52 6.56 14.78 -3.01
N TRP A 53 6.13 14.75 -1.75
CA TRP A 53 6.03 15.95 -0.93
C TRP A 53 7.40 16.33 -0.37
N MET A 54 7.75 17.60 -0.45
CA MET A 54 8.85 18.16 0.33
C MET A 54 8.36 18.40 1.75
N MET A 55 8.81 17.57 2.69
CA MET A 55 8.41 17.65 4.10
C MET A 55 9.48 18.35 4.92
N LYS A 56 9.09 19.35 5.71
CA LYS A 56 9.99 20.06 6.62
C LYS A 56 9.34 20.21 7.98
N GLU A 57 10.05 19.76 9.02
CA GLU A 57 9.63 20.01 10.39
C GLU A 57 9.68 21.51 10.71
N GLU A 58 8.58 22.03 11.25
CA GLU A 58 8.47 23.41 11.70
C GLU A 58 8.60 23.49 13.22
N SER A 59 8.00 22.53 13.93
CA SER A 59 8.11 22.35 15.39
C SER A 59 7.99 20.88 15.77
N SER A 60 8.17 20.55 17.05
CA SER A 60 8.15 19.17 17.58
C SER A 60 6.86 18.39 17.31
N ASN A 61 5.77 19.08 16.99
CA ASN A 61 4.44 18.55 16.75
C ASN A 61 3.84 19.01 15.41
N ARG A 62 4.65 19.61 14.52
CA ARG A 62 4.16 20.18 13.25
C ARG A 62 5.17 20.04 12.12
N ILE A 63 4.70 19.45 11.02
CA ILE A 63 5.45 19.32 9.76
C ILE A 63 4.72 20.11 8.67
N ILE A 64 5.46 20.83 7.86
CA ILE A 64 4.98 21.52 6.67
C ILE A 64 5.32 20.67 5.44
N GLY A 65 4.30 20.37 4.63
CA GLY A 65 4.46 19.67 3.36
C GLY A 65 4.25 20.61 2.18
N LEU A 66 5.11 20.54 1.17
CA LEU A 66 4.95 21.25 -0.10
C LEU A 66 4.91 20.24 -1.26
N MET A 67 3.81 20.25 -2.01
CA MET A 67 3.67 19.53 -3.27
C MET A 67 3.74 20.53 -4.41
N ALA A 68 4.58 20.28 -5.42
CA ALA A 68 4.68 21.09 -6.62
C ALA A 68 4.79 20.19 -7.86
N ILE A 69 3.77 20.22 -8.73
CA ILE A 69 3.75 19.47 -9.98
C ILE A 69 3.40 20.42 -11.12
N LYS A 70 4.35 20.66 -12.03
CA LYS A 70 4.25 21.69 -13.08
C LYS A 70 3.91 23.04 -12.42
N ASP A 71 2.81 23.66 -12.83
CA ASP A 71 2.37 24.95 -12.29
C ASP A 71 1.51 24.84 -11.03
N TYR A 72 1.15 23.63 -10.60
CA TYR A 72 0.27 23.40 -9.45
C TYR A 72 1.06 23.25 -8.16
N GLN A 73 0.71 24.02 -7.14
CA GLN A 73 1.35 23.93 -5.83
C GLN A 73 0.32 23.86 -4.70
N ALA A 74 0.61 23.07 -3.67
CA ALA A 74 -0.16 23.01 -2.44
C ALA A 74 0.78 22.91 -1.23
N LYS A 75 0.55 23.75 -0.23
CA LYS A 75 1.24 23.76 1.05
C LYS A 75 0.28 23.30 2.13
N ILE A 76 0.69 22.33 2.93
CA ILE A 76 -0.10 21.75 4.01
C ILE A 76 0.63 21.84 5.35
N ALA A 77 -0.15 21.84 6.44
CA ALA A 77 0.35 21.54 7.77
C ALA A 77 -0.12 20.14 8.17
N VAL A 78 0.80 19.35 8.72
CA VAL A 78 0.52 18.11 9.41
C VAL A 78 0.83 18.31 10.89
N GLU A 79 -0.21 18.41 11.70
CA GLU A 79 -0.09 18.47 13.16
C GLU A 79 -0.19 17.05 13.72
N TYR A 80 0.65 16.70 14.69
CA TYR A 80 0.69 15.34 15.23
C TYR A 80 1.08 15.27 16.71
N THR A 81 0.61 14.24 17.39
CA THR A 81 0.92 13.88 18.78
C THR A 81 1.54 12.49 18.85
N THR A 82 1.65 11.92 20.05
CA THR A 82 2.02 10.51 20.25
C THR A 82 1.04 9.57 19.55
N ASP A 83 -0.23 9.94 19.51
CA ASP A 83 -1.36 9.06 19.20
C ASP A 83 -2.27 9.61 18.10
N SER A 84 -1.98 10.77 17.51
CA SER A 84 -2.86 11.34 16.48
C SER A 84 -2.14 12.19 15.44
N TYR A 85 -2.79 12.40 14.30
CA TYR A 85 -2.41 13.43 13.34
C TYR A 85 -3.62 14.06 12.65
N SER A 86 -3.44 15.25 12.09
CA SER A 86 -4.39 15.92 11.19
C SER A 86 -3.64 16.57 10.01
N ILE A 87 -4.33 16.83 8.90
CA ILE A 87 -3.76 17.48 7.72
C ILE A 87 -4.66 18.64 7.30
N GLN A 88 -4.08 19.84 7.20
CA GLN A 88 -4.79 21.05 6.79
C GLN A 88 -4.12 21.70 5.58
N LEU A 89 -4.93 22.13 4.61
CA LEU A 89 -4.48 23.03 3.55
C LEU A 89 -4.11 24.40 4.15
N LEU A 90 -2.90 24.87 3.88
CA LEU A 90 -2.47 26.23 4.21
C LEU A 90 -2.61 27.16 3.01
N GLU A 91 -2.03 26.77 1.88
CA GLU A 91 -1.95 27.62 0.68
C GLU A 91 -2.02 26.75 -0.58
N ALA A 92 -2.58 27.27 -1.66
CA ALA A 92 -2.56 26.60 -2.96
C ALA A 92 -2.42 27.58 -4.12
N LYS A 93 -1.54 27.27 -5.06
CA LYS A 93 -1.27 28.09 -6.26
C LYS A 93 -1.75 27.36 -7.51
N ASN A 94 -2.42 28.09 -8.41
CA ASN A 94 -3.00 27.58 -9.66
C ASN A 94 -4.00 26.43 -9.47
N MET A 95 -4.55 26.27 -8.26
CA MET A 95 -5.49 25.20 -7.89
C MET A 95 -6.95 25.64 -7.88
N LYS A 96 -7.25 26.88 -8.28
CA LYS A 96 -8.58 27.51 -8.12
C LYS A 96 -9.10 27.38 -6.68
N TYR A 97 -8.21 27.58 -5.71
CA TYR A 97 -8.57 27.52 -4.30
C TYR A 97 -9.37 28.78 -3.94
N ASP A 98 -10.61 28.57 -3.49
CA ASP A 98 -11.49 29.58 -2.94
C ASP A 98 -11.63 29.31 -1.44
N ALA A 99 -10.99 30.14 -0.63
CA ALA A 99 -10.96 29.98 0.83
C ALA A 99 -12.34 30.22 1.48
N GLN A 100 -13.18 31.08 0.90
CA GLN A 100 -14.52 31.35 1.43
C GLN A 100 -15.45 30.16 1.18
N LYS A 101 -15.37 29.56 -0.01
CA LYS A 101 -16.20 28.41 -0.38
C LYS A 101 -15.59 27.08 0.02
N GLN A 102 -14.35 27.07 0.49
CA GLN A 102 -13.55 25.87 0.73
C GLN A 102 -13.57 24.95 -0.50
N MET A 103 -13.35 25.53 -1.69
CA MET A 103 -13.35 24.79 -2.95
C MET A 103 -11.97 24.80 -3.60
N ILE A 104 -11.58 23.67 -4.21
CA ILE A 104 -10.29 23.49 -4.86
C ILE A 104 -10.39 22.49 -6.03
N LYS A 105 -9.44 22.52 -6.97
CA LYS A 105 -9.34 21.50 -8.02
C LYS A 105 -9.22 20.10 -7.39
N ARG A 106 -10.01 19.14 -7.87
CA ARG A 106 -10.09 17.75 -7.36
C ARG A 106 -8.75 17.04 -7.15
N GLY A 107 -7.73 17.35 -7.96
CA GLY A 107 -6.41 16.73 -7.86
C GLY A 107 -5.74 16.91 -6.50
N TYR A 108 -6.00 18.03 -5.80
CA TYR A 108 -5.52 18.24 -4.44
C TYR A 108 -6.05 17.15 -3.48
N ASN A 109 -7.36 16.87 -3.52
CA ASN A 109 -7.96 15.86 -2.65
C ASN A 109 -7.36 14.48 -2.90
N THR A 110 -6.99 14.17 -4.15
CA THR A 110 -6.27 12.92 -4.46
C THR A 110 -4.92 12.85 -3.75
N TRP A 111 -4.15 13.94 -3.73
CA TRP A 111 -2.87 13.97 -3.03
C TRP A 111 -3.03 13.76 -1.53
N ILE A 112 -4.03 14.40 -0.91
CA ILE A 112 -4.29 14.25 0.53
C ILE A 112 -4.76 12.84 0.89
N LEU A 113 -5.65 12.24 0.11
CA LEU A 113 -6.10 10.85 0.33
C LEU A 113 -4.95 9.85 0.20
N GLN A 114 -4.01 10.08 -0.71
CA GLN A 114 -2.82 9.25 -0.84
C GLN A 114 -1.89 9.40 0.37
N LEU A 115 -1.66 10.64 0.81
CA LEU A 115 -0.84 10.94 1.97
C LEU A 115 -1.43 10.33 3.25
N GLU A 116 -2.72 10.55 3.51
CA GLU A 116 -3.46 9.97 4.63
C GLU A 116 -3.35 8.43 4.65
N SER A 117 -3.65 7.78 3.52
CA SER A 117 -3.59 6.31 3.43
C SER A 117 -2.19 5.77 3.68
N LYS A 118 -1.15 6.50 3.27
CA LYS A 118 0.24 6.10 3.48
C LYS A 118 0.65 6.29 4.94
N ILE A 119 0.32 7.42 5.56
CA ILE A 119 0.56 7.67 6.98
C ILE A 119 -0.11 6.60 7.82
N ASP A 120 -1.41 6.33 7.63
CA ASP A 120 -2.15 5.29 8.35
C ASP A 120 -1.45 3.93 8.30
N GLY A 121 -0.90 3.60 7.14
CA GLY A 121 -0.18 2.36 6.93
C GLY A 121 1.18 2.32 7.63
N LEU A 122 1.87 3.45 7.74
CA LEU A 122 3.18 3.57 8.39
C LEU A 122 3.08 3.70 9.93
N VAL A 123 2.00 4.32 10.42
CA VAL A 123 1.79 4.63 11.85
C VAL A 123 1.60 3.38 12.70
N LYS A 124 0.90 2.35 12.21
CA LYS A 124 0.73 1.09 12.95
C LYS A 124 2.07 0.34 13.02
N PRO A 125 2.68 0.17 14.21
CA PRO A 125 3.96 -0.51 14.31
C PRO A 125 3.86 -1.93 13.77
N LEU A 126 4.79 -2.30 12.88
CA LEU A 126 4.83 -3.62 12.26
C LEU A 126 5.35 -4.64 13.28
N LYS A 127 4.46 -5.11 14.15
CA LYS A 127 4.74 -6.13 15.17
C LYS A 127 3.86 -7.34 14.94
N MET A 128 4.41 -8.53 15.17
CA MET A 128 3.68 -9.78 15.07
C MET A 128 2.68 -9.91 16.24
N SER A 129 1.46 -9.40 16.04
CA SER A 129 0.38 -9.43 17.03
C SER A 129 -0.39 -10.75 17.01
N ALA A 130 -1.17 -11.03 18.07
CA ALA A 130 -2.05 -12.19 18.12
C ALA A 130 -3.02 -12.26 16.92
N THR A 131 -3.46 -11.11 16.41
CA THR A 131 -4.30 -11.03 15.21
C THR A 131 -3.56 -11.47 13.95
N LEU A 132 -2.29 -11.03 13.78
CA LEU A 132 -1.49 -11.46 12.63
C LEU A 132 -1.13 -12.94 12.71
N GLN A 133 -0.85 -13.47 13.90
CA GLN A 133 -0.62 -14.90 14.11
C GLN A 133 -1.83 -15.74 13.72
N LYS A 134 -3.05 -15.32 14.10
CA LYS A 134 -4.30 -15.99 13.69
C LYS A 134 -4.51 -15.96 12.17
N LYS A 135 -4.20 -14.83 11.53
CA LYS A 135 -4.29 -14.68 10.07
C LYS A 135 -3.28 -15.57 9.33
N GLU A 136 -2.04 -15.63 9.83
CA GLU A 136 -1.01 -16.54 9.32
C GLU A 136 -1.46 -18.01 9.43
N LEU A 137 -1.96 -18.42 10.60
CA LEU A 137 -2.48 -19.77 10.80
C LEU A 137 -3.64 -20.09 9.84
N GLN A 138 -4.54 -19.14 9.61
CA GLN A 138 -5.62 -19.32 8.64
C GLN A 138 -5.08 -19.48 7.21
N ALA A 139 -4.10 -18.68 6.82
CA ALA A 139 -3.48 -18.79 5.50
C ALA A 139 -2.80 -20.17 5.31
N HIS A 140 -2.12 -20.69 6.32
CA HIS A 140 -1.56 -22.05 6.28
C HIS A 140 -2.65 -23.13 6.11
N LYS A 141 -3.75 -23.04 6.86
CA LYS A 141 -4.88 -23.95 6.70
C LYS A 141 -5.49 -23.87 5.30
N ASP A 142 -5.65 -22.67 4.75
CA ASP A 142 -6.16 -22.48 3.40
C ASP A 142 -5.23 -23.09 2.34
N LYS A 143 -3.91 -22.96 2.52
CA LYS A 143 -2.89 -23.61 1.68
C LYS A 143 -2.99 -25.14 1.73
N GLU A 144 -3.07 -25.72 2.91
CA GLU A 144 -3.21 -27.17 3.12
C GLU A 144 -4.52 -27.70 2.52
N ASN A 145 -5.62 -26.97 2.73
CA ASN A 145 -6.92 -27.31 2.14
C ASN A 145 -6.87 -27.25 0.62
N LEU A 146 -6.25 -26.22 0.03
CA LEU A 146 -6.06 -26.13 -1.42
C LEU A 146 -5.23 -27.30 -1.96
N ALA A 147 -4.14 -27.67 -1.27
CA ALA A 147 -3.29 -28.80 -1.65
C ALA A 147 -4.04 -30.14 -1.57
N SER A 148 -4.83 -30.36 -0.52
CA SER A 148 -5.62 -31.60 -0.36
C SER A 148 -6.70 -31.70 -1.43
N LEU A 149 -7.40 -30.61 -1.76
CA LEU A 149 -8.38 -30.54 -2.85
C LEU A 149 -7.75 -30.91 -4.19
N LYS A 150 -6.62 -30.29 -4.56
CA LYS A 150 -5.86 -30.62 -5.78
C LYS A 150 -5.47 -32.10 -5.84
N SER A 151 -4.99 -32.65 -4.72
CA SER A 151 -4.61 -34.07 -4.63
C SER A 151 -5.81 -35.02 -4.83
N SER A 152 -7.00 -34.63 -4.35
CA SER A 152 -8.22 -35.43 -4.46
C SER A 152 -8.77 -35.46 -5.89
N GLU A 153 -8.64 -34.35 -6.63
CA GLU A 153 -9.12 -34.27 -8.01
C GLU A 153 -8.25 -35.07 -8.97
N LEU A 154 -6.92 -35.03 -8.79
CA LEU A 154 -5.98 -35.83 -9.58
C LEU A 154 -6.26 -37.34 -9.49
N LYS A 155 -6.92 -37.80 -8.43
CA LYS A 155 -7.27 -39.21 -8.22
C LYS A 155 -8.59 -39.62 -8.90
N LYS A 156 -9.36 -38.69 -9.48
CA LYS A 156 -10.64 -39.02 -10.16
C LYS A 156 -10.38 -39.60 -11.56
N PRO A 157 -10.91 -40.79 -11.90
CA PRO A 157 -10.72 -41.40 -13.22
C PRO A 157 -11.35 -40.52 -14.32
N GLY A 158 -10.59 -40.24 -15.37
CA GLY A 158 -11.01 -39.36 -16.48
C GLY A 158 -10.84 -37.86 -16.23
N SER A 159 -10.27 -37.45 -15.08
CA SER A 159 -9.93 -36.04 -14.85
C SER A 159 -8.77 -35.62 -15.77
N LYS A 160 -9.05 -34.75 -16.75
CA LYS A 160 -8.00 -34.04 -17.50
C LYS A 160 -7.47 -32.89 -16.65
N GLY A 161 -6.88 -33.20 -15.48
CA GLY A 161 -6.26 -32.21 -14.57
C GLY A 161 -6.99 -30.87 -14.55
N LEU A 162 -8.30 -30.89 -14.32
CA LEU A 162 -9.11 -29.68 -14.34
C LEU A 162 -8.62 -28.83 -13.17
N VAL A 163 -7.86 -27.77 -13.46
CA VAL A 163 -7.40 -26.85 -12.43
C VAL A 163 -8.65 -26.33 -11.72
N LEU A 164 -8.69 -26.44 -10.39
CA LEU A 164 -9.58 -25.69 -9.51
C LEU A 164 -9.35 -24.18 -9.66
N VAL A 165 -9.50 -23.65 -10.88
CA VAL A 165 -9.89 -22.27 -11.07
C VAL A 165 -11.39 -22.28 -10.80
N GLY A 166 -11.77 -22.31 -9.51
CA GLY A 166 -13.06 -21.75 -9.15
C GLY A 166 -13.13 -20.40 -9.86
N GLN A 167 -14.25 -20.08 -10.52
CA GLN A 167 -14.38 -18.89 -11.37
C GLN A 167 -14.09 -17.61 -10.57
N PHE A 168 -12.81 -17.29 -10.44
CA PHE A 168 -12.32 -16.12 -9.75
C PHE A 168 -12.56 -14.97 -10.73
N HIS A 169 -13.50 -14.11 -10.40
CA HIS A 169 -13.75 -12.91 -11.17
C HIS A 169 -12.62 -11.92 -10.87
N GLY A 170 -11.66 -11.77 -11.79
CA GLY A 170 -10.50 -10.87 -11.67
C GLY A 170 -9.14 -11.57 -11.78
N ASN A 171 -8.05 -10.80 -11.77
CA ASN A 171 -6.67 -11.30 -11.87
C ASN A 171 -6.18 -11.91 -10.53
N LEU A 172 -6.85 -12.98 -10.07
CA LEU A 172 -6.48 -13.75 -8.87
C LEU A 172 -5.58 -14.93 -9.23
N HIS A 173 -4.52 -15.11 -8.46
CA HIS A 173 -3.53 -16.17 -8.63
C HIS A 173 -3.24 -16.83 -7.29
N GLU A 174 -2.91 -18.12 -7.31
CA GLU A 174 -2.36 -18.80 -6.14
C GLU A 174 -1.16 -18.02 -5.59
N ILE A 175 -1.11 -17.89 -4.27
CA ILE A 175 -0.05 -17.19 -3.56
C ILE A 175 1.31 -17.84 -3.87
N TYR A 176 2.25 -17.01 -4.28
CA TYR A 176 3.65 -17.39 -4.45
C TYR A 176 4.40 -17.21 -3.13
N ASP A 177 4.62 -18.34 -2.44
CA ASP A 177 5.55 -18.40 -1.31
C ASP A 177 6.95 -18.79 -1.79
N VAL A 178 7.95 -18.15 -1.20
CA VAL A 178 9.36 -18.56 -1.34
C VAL A 178 9.69 -19.47 -0.16
N MET A 179 10.06 -20.72 -0.44
CA MET A 179 10.29 -21.73 0.60
C MET A 179 11.73 -22.20 0.55
N ASN A 180 12.41 -22.16 1.71
CA ASN A 180 13.70 -22.79 1.95
C ASN A 180 14.74 -22.51 0.84
N THR A 181 14.81 -21.26 0.39
CA THR A 181 15.76 -20.86 -0.66
C THR A 181 17.18 -20.94 -0.10
N PRO A 182 18.07 -21.77 -0.69
CA PRO A 182 19.42 -21.95 -0.18
C PRO A 182 20.24 -20.68 -0.27
N ILE A 183 21.09 -20.44 0.73
CA ILE A 183 22.05 -19.33 0.74
C ILE A 183 23.39 -19.87 0.23
N PRO A 184 23.90 -19.38 -0.92
CA PRO A 184 25.04 -19.99 -1.61
C PRO A 184 26.38 -19.75 -0.92
N GLN A 185 26.50 -18.71 -0.10
CA GLN A 185 27.74 -18.32 0.59
C GLN A 185 27.54 -18.29 2.10
N ALA A 186 28.62 -18.54 2.83
CA ALA A 186 28.59 -18.46 4.29
C ALA A 186 28.48 -17.01 4.74
N HIS A 187 27.30 -16.65 5.26
CA HIS A 187 27.03 -15.34 5.87
C HIS A 187 26.72 -15.52 7.36
N THR A 188 27.10 -14.53 8.16
CA THR A 188 26.61 -14.42 9.54
C THR A 188 25.12 -14.09 9.53
N LEU A 189 24.39 -14.46 10.60
CA LEU A 189 22.97 -14.08 10.73
C LEU A 189 22.74 -12.56 10.63
N LYS A 190 23.72 -11.76 11.06
CA LYS A 190 23.66 -10.30 10.99
C LYS A 190 23.81 -9.79 9.55
N GLU A 191 24.71 -10.38 8.76
CA GLU A 191 24.86 -10.04 7.34
C GLU A 191 23.60 -10.40 6.56
N LEU A 192 23.04 -11.59 6.81
CA LEU A 192 21.78 -12.02 6.22
C LEU A 192 20.63 -11.08 6.55
N GLU A 193 20.51 -10.71 7.83
CA GLU A 193 19.52 -9.72 8.26
C GLU A 193 19.69 -8.40 7.50
N GLN A 194 20.90 -7.87 7.40
CA GLN A 194 21.14 -6.61 6.69
C GLN A 194 20.87 -6.71 5.20
N ALA A 195 21.20 -7.83 4.55
CA ALA A 195 20.86 -8.07 3.15
C ALA A 195 19.34 -8.07 2.92
N ILE A 196 18.58 -8.78 3.78
CA ILE A 196 17.11 -8.83 3.70
C ILE A 196 16.50 -7.46 3.96
N LEU A 197 16.96 -6.74 4.99
CA LEU A 197 16.48 -5.39 5.29
C LEU A 197 16.78 -4.41 4.15
N THR A 198 17.93 -4.55 3.49
CA THR A 198 18.33 -3.70 2.35
C THR A 198 17.48 -3.97 1.13
N ALA A 199 17.29 -5.23 0.76
CA ALA A 199 16.39 -5.64 -0.32
C ALA A 199 14.96 -5.13 -0.08
N GLY A 200 14.45 -5.30 1.14
CA GLY A 200 13.13 -4.79 1.53
C GLY A 200 13.00 -3.29 1.29
N ARG A 201 13.95 -2.49 1.75
CA ARG A 201 13.94 -1.02 1.54
C ARG A 201 14.02 -0.65 0.06
N GLN A 202 14.90 -1.29 -0.72
CA GLN A 202 15.04 -1.06 -2.17
C GLN A 202 13.71 -1.27 -2.91
N HIS A 203 12.94 -2.27 -2.48
CA HIS A 203 11.62 -2.58 -3.04
C HIS A 203 10.46 -1.96 -2.25
N ASN A 204 10.70 -0.92 -1.45
CA ASN A 204 9.68 -0.17 -0.69
C ASN A 204 8.79 -1.07 0.19
N TRP A 205 9.40 -2.05 0.86
CA TRP A 205 8.81 -2.80 1.95
C TRP A 205 9.20 -2.16 3.29
N MET A 206 8.23 -2.04 4.18
CA MET A 206 8.52 -1.77 5.58
C MET A 206 8.99 -3.05 6.23
N MET A 207 10.17 -3.04 6.84
CA MET A 207 10.78 -4.22 7.43
C MET A 207 10.96 -4.00 8.92
N LYS A 208 10.54 -4.98 9.73
CA LYS A 208 10.78 -4.96 11.18
C LYS A 208 11.20 -6.34 11.67
N LYS A 209 12.45 -6.43 12.12
CA LYS A 209 12.93 -7.59 12.88
C LYS A 209 12.05 -7.80 14.11
N GLN A 210 11.57 -9.02 14.29
CA GLN A 210 10.81 -9.43 15.47
C GLN A 210 11.72 -10.14 16.48
N GLU A 211 12.55 -11.05 15.97
CA GLU A 211 13.55 -11.83 16.72
C GLU A 211 14.62 -12.33 15.72
N ASP A 212 15.66 -13.00 16.22
CA ASP A 212 16.70 -13.56 15.36
C ASP A 212 16.11 -14.60 14.38
N GLY A 213 16.40 -14.42 13.10
CA GLY A 213 15.87 -15.29 12.05
C GLY A 213 14.42 -14.99 11.64
N PHE A 214 13.80 -13.91 12.13
CA PHE A 214 12.43 -13.52 11.74
C PHE A 214 12.28 -12.00 11.54
N ILE A 215 11.93 -11.62 10.31
CA ILE A 215 11.49 -10.27 9.93
C ILE A 215 10.02 -10.31 9.50
N LEU A 216 9.23 -9.38 10.04
CA LEU A 216 7.90 -9.08 9.54
C LEU A 216 8.01 -7.97 8.50
N ALA A 217 7.42 -8.17 7.32
CA ALA A 217 7.50 -7.23 6.21
C ALA A 217 6.11 -6.81 5.73
N LYS A 218 5.92 -5.51 5.48
CA LYS A 218 4.67 -4.93 5.01
C LYS A 218 4.88 -4.11 3.76
N LYS A 219 4.08 -4.39 2.73
CA LYS A 219 4.01 -3.62 1.49
C LYS A 219 2.73 -2.79 1.49
N ILE A 220 2.87 -1.51 1.15
CA ILE A 220 1.74 -0.60 0.94
C ILE A 220 1.91 0.04 -0.43
N VAL A 221 0.95 -0.19 -1.33
CA VAL A 221 0.88 0.46 -2.64
C VAL A 221 -0.50 1.07 -2.79
N ARG A 222 -0.58 2.40 -2.76
CA ARG A 222 -1.84 3.15 -2.69
C ARG A 222 -2.67 2.67 -1.49
N HIS A 223 -3.77 1.98 -1.74
CA HIS A 223 -4.65 1.43 -0.70
C HIS A 223 -4.54 -0.10 -0.54
N HIS A 224 -3.65 -0.75 -1.28
CA HIS A 224 -3.42 -2.20 -1.17
C HIS A 224 -2.33 -2.46 -0.13
N VAL A 225 -2.57 -3.45 0.72
CA VAL A 225 -1.63 -3.83 1.80
C VAL A 225 -1.35 -5.32 1.70
N ALA A 226 -0.10 -5.72 1.83
CA ALA A 226 0.31 -7.10 2.03
C ALA A 226 1.28 -7.19 3.21
N ILE A 227 1.17 -8.26 4.00
CA ILE A 227 2.07 -8.57 5.10
C ILE A 227 2.58 -10.00 4.89
N VAL A 228 3.90 -10.17 5.01
CA VAL A 228 4.59 -11.46 4.87
C VAL A 228 5.52 -11.69 6.05
N ARG A 229 5.74 -12.97 6.37
CA ARG A 229 6.82 -13.43 7.25
C ARG A 229 8.04 -13.71 6.39
N ILE A 230 9.20 -13.28 6.87
CA ILE A 230 10.49 -13.67 6.31
C ILE A 230 11.27 -14.38 7.39
N THR A 231 11.49 -15.67 7.22
CA THR A 231 12.38 -16.45 8.09
C THR A 231 13.73 -16.64 7.43
N TYR A 232 14.79 -16.66 8.23
CA TYR A 232 16.15 -16.85 7.72
C TYR A 232 17.03 -17.56 8.73
N SER A 233 17.92 -18.38 8.20
CA SER A 233 19.01 -19.04 8.92
C SER A 233 20.29 -18.89 8.11
N GLN A 234 21.43 -19.38 8.61
CA GLN A 234 22.67 -19.39 7.82
C GLN A 234 22.61 -20.25 6.54
N LYS A 235 21.59 -21.11 6.40
CA LYS A 235 21.48 -22.07 5.30
C LYS A 235 20.45 -21.66 4.25
N GLU A 236 19.38 -21.00 4.68
CA GLU A 236 18.21 -20.76 3.84
C GLU A 236 17.34 -19.62 4.37
N TYR A 237 16.51 -19.06 3.51
CA TYR A 237 15.44 -18.14 3.88
C TYR A 237 14.09 -18.53 3.24
N SER A 238 12.99 -18.03 3.79
CA SER A 238 11.64 -18.17 3.23
C SER A 238 10.88 -16.85 3.29
N ILE A 239 9.93 -16.65 2.38
CA ILE A 239 8.97 -15.54 2.37
C ILE A 239 7.57 -16.15 2.27
N THR A 240 6.78 -16.04 3.34
CA THR A 240 5.44 -16.65 3.40
C THR A 240 4.35 -15.62 3.63
N TYR A 241 3.20 -15.83 3.00
CA TYR A 241 2.03 -14.96 3.15
C TYR A 241 1.43 -14.99 4.57
N ILE A 242 1.12 -13.81 5.13
CA ILE A 242 0.32 -13.68 6.37
C ILE A 242 -1.08 -13.16 6.05
N THR A 243 -1.18 -11.99 5.43
CA THR A 243 -2.47 -11.34 5.16
C THR A 243 -2.35 -10.25 4.11
N SER A 244 -3.49 -9.83 3.57
CA SER A 244 -3.60 -8.70 2.67
C SER A 244 -4.92 -7.96 2.85
N GLU A 245 -4.93 -6.70 2.43
CA GLU A 245 -6.13 -5.85 2.37
C GLU A 245 -6.29 -5.30 0.95
N LYS A 246 -7.54 -5.31 0.46
CA LYS A 246 -7.90 -4.88 -0.90
C LYS A 246 -7.12 -5.61 -2.02
N LEU A 247 -6.69 -6.84 -1.76
CA LEU A 247 -6.07 -7.73 -2.76
C LEU A 247 -6.92 -8.97 -3.06
N HIS A 248 -8.20 -8.95 -2.65
CA HIS A 248 -9.18 -9.99 -2.95
C HIS A 248 -8.74 -11.40 -2.53
N TYR A 249 -8.12 -11.53 -1.36
CA TYR A 249 -7.69 -12.84 -0.83
C TYR A 249 -8.88 -13.81 -0.70
N GLN A 250 -8.76 -14.98 -1.33
CA GLN A 250 -9.75 -16.05 -1.25
C GLN A 250 -9.09 -17.40 -1.51
N THR A 251 -9.28 -18.38 -0.61
CA THR A 251 -8.80 -19.77 -0.80
C THR A 251 -7.32 -19.81 -1.23
N TYR A 252 -6.47 -19.06 -0.53
CA TYR A 252 -5.04 -18.97 -0.82
C TYR A 252 -4.68 -18.42 -2.22
N HIS A 253 -5.62 -17.73 -2.86
CA HIS A 253 -5.42 -16.92 -4.06
C HIS A 253 -5.49 -15.44 -3.70
N VAL A 254 -4.77 -14.60 -4.44
CA VAL A 254 -4.64 -13.17 -4.22
C VAL A 254 -4.38 -12.45 -5.55
N HIS A 255 -4.64 -11.15 -5.61
CA HIS A 255 -4.41 -10.37 -6.82
C HIS A 255 -2.94 -10.48 -7.29
N GLN A 256 -2.72 -10.61 -8.61
CA GLN A 256 -1.42 -10.88 -9.24
C GLN A 256 -0.25 -10.01 -8.74
N ASN A 257 -0.52 -8.74 -8.44
CA ASN A 257 0.49 -7.78 -7.98
C ASN A 257 1.19 -8.23 -6.69
N TYR A 258 0.51 -8.98 -5.82
CA TYR A 258 1.15 -9.54 -4.64
C TYR A 258 2.34 -10.44 -5.02
N ASN A 259 2.12 -11.37 -5.96
CA ASN A 259 3.16 -12.30 -6.42
C ASN A 259 4.30 -11.55 -7.12
N ILE A 260 4.02 -10.45 -7.82
CA ILE A 260 5.04 -9.57 -8.38
C ILE A 260 5.90 -8.97 -7.27
N TRP A 261 5.29 -8.41 -6.22
CA TRP A 261 6.04 -7.81 -5.11
C TRP A 261 6.90 -8.81 -4.34
N VAL A 262 6.44 -10.05 -4.17
CA VAL A 262 7.23 -11.12 -3.51
C VAL A 262 8.42 -11.53 -4.37
N LYS A 263 8.25 -11.70 -5.69
CA LYS A 263 9.35 -12.02 -6.62
C LYS A 263 10.40 -10.92 -6.70
N GLU A 264 9.97 -9.66 -6.69
CA GLU A 264 10.87 -8.51 -6.61
C GLU A 264 11.68 -8.53 -5.32
N LEU A 265 11.02 -8.80 -4.18
CA LEU A 265 11.70 -8.91 -2.89
C LEU A 265 12.70 -10.06 -2.85
N GLU A 266 12.31 -11.24 -3.33
CA GLU A 266 13.16 -12.42 -3.47
C GLU A 266 14.40 -12.12 -4.33
N THR A 267 14.19 -11.51 -5.50
CA THR A 267 15.29 -11.11 -6.40
C THR A 267 16.25 -10.15 -5.71
N GLY A 268 15.71 -9.15 -5.00
CA GLY A 268 16.50 -8.21 -4.21
C GLY A 268 17.29 -8.91 -3.10
N ILE A 269 16.69 -9.84 -2.37
CA ILE A 269 17.39 -10.60 -1.32
C ILE A 269 18.54 -11.39 -1.95
N ASN A 270 18.27 -12.14 -3.01
CA ASN A 270 19.29 -12.92 -3.72
C ASN A 270 20.44 -12.05 -4.23
N PHE A 271 20.14 -10.85 -4.76
CA PHE A 271 21.17 -9.91 -5.20
C PHE A 271 22.06 -9.42 -4.05
N ASN A 272 21.48 -9.13 -2.88
CA ASN A 272 22.24 -8.65 -1.71
C ASN A 272 22.98 -9.78 -0.95
N LEU A 273 22.81 -11.04 -1.36
CA LEU A 273 23.48 -12.22 -0.77
C LEU A 273 24.62 -12.78 -1.63
N GLN A 274 24.87 -12.18 -2.80
CA GLN A 274 25.97 -12.54 -3.71
C GLN A 274 27.34 -12.09 -3.23
#